data_AF-A0A382Z2V1-F1
#
_entry.id   AF-A0A382Z2V1-F1
#
_cell.length_a   1.000
_cell.length_b   1.000
_cell.length_c   1.000
_cell.angle_alpha   90.00
_cell.angle_beta   90.00
_cell.angle_gamma   90.00
#
_symmetry.space_group_name_H-M   'P 1'
#
loop_
_entity.id
_entity.type
_entity.pdbx_description
1 polymer ?
#
loop_
_entity_poly.entity_id
_entity_poly.type
_entity_poly.pdbx_seq_one_letter_code
_entity_poly.pdbx_strand_id
1 'polypeptide(L)'
;MMITIEGPPSHSPYRLNQLLSELQSIDSSVTSIGARYIHFIDNSEELTNKDYAVLNPLLSYGPDWGLGANKGDKIIVIPRIGTTSPWSSKATDIAHGCGLSSIHRVERGLIYTLVGLTDDQHLRTRCFATLYDRMTQQAITQFDQLERMFEIDQPQSFTTISILSEGIEALEAANTELGLALNNQEMNYLLEQFQILERDPTDAELMMF
;
A
#
# COMPACT_ATOMS: atom_id res chain seq x y z
N MET A 1 -2.36 -18.11 -1.98
CA MET A 1 -0.92 -18.15 -2.32
C MET A 1 -0.61 -16.95 -3.18
N MET A 2 0.52 -16.28 -2.91
CA MET A 2 0.96 -15.14 -3.71
C MET A 2 1.92 -15.59 -4.82
N ILE A 3 1.67 -15.11 -6.04
CA ILE A 3 2.52 -15.32 -7.21
C ILE A 3 2.98 -13.96 -7.72
N THR A 4 4.23 -13.89 -8.20
CA THR A 4 4.78 -12.66 -8.79
C THR A 4 5.10 -12.84 -10.27
N ILE A 5 4.65 -11.90 -11.10
CA ILE A 5 4.97 -11.85 -12.53
C ILE A 5 5.65 -10.53 -12.85
N GLU A 6 6.91 -10.60 -13.32
CA GLU A 6 7.62 -9.41 -13.79
C GLU A 6 6.96 -8.86 -15.04
N GLY A 7 6.67 -7.57 -15.01
CA GLY A 7 5.96 -6.86 -16.05
C GLY A 7 6.86 -6.09 -17.03
N PRO A 8 6.20 -5.30 -17.90
CA PRO A 8 6.85 -4.45 -18.89
C PRO A 8 7.56 -3.25 -18.25
N PRO A 9 8.37 -2.50 -19.02
CA PRO A 9 8.96 -1.24 -18.57
C PRO A 9 7.91 -0.27 -18.02
N SER A 10 8.23 0.40 -16.92
CA SER A 10 7.29 1.29 -16.24
C SER A 10 7.46 2.77 -16.58
N HIS A 11 8.64 3.17 -17.05
CA HIS A 11 9.00 4.57 -17.28
C HIS A 11 9.58 4.77 -18.67
N SER A 12 9.32 5.95 -19.24
CA SER A 12 9.92 6.35 -20.51
C SER A 12 11.43 6.60 -20.33
N PRO A 13 12.24 6.52 -21.41
CA PRO A 13 13.66 6.85 -21.33
C PRO A 13 13.93 8.25 -20.77
N TYR A 14 13.07 9.23 -21.11
CA TYR A 14 13.16 10.58 -20.56
C TYR A 14 12.98 10.60 -19.04
N ARG A 15 11.96 9.91 -18.52
CA ARG A 15 11.71 9.87 -17.08
C ARG A 15 12.80 9.11 -16.33
N LEU A 16 13.34 8.03 -16.91
CA LEU A 16 14.50 7.33 -16.35
C LEU A 16 15.73 8.25 -16.26
N ASN A 17 15.98 9.07 -17.28
CA ASN A 17 17.10 10.03 -17.24
C ASN A 17 16.90 11.13 -16.19
N GLN A 18 15.68 11.60 -15.99
CA GLN A 18 15.36 12.54 -14.91
C GLN A 18 15.64 11.92 -13.53
N LEU A 19 15.11 10.71 -13.29
CA LEU A 19 15.34 9.98 -12.04
C LEU A 19 16.83 9.72 -11.81
N LEU A 20 17.58 9.35 -12.87
CA LEU A 20 19.03 9.17 -12.77
C LEU A 20 19.74 10.45 -12.32
N SER A 21 19.36 11.59 -12.89
CA SER A 21 19.94 12.89 -12.53
C SER A 21 19.62 13.27 -11.09
N GLU A 22 18.39 13.04 -10.64
CA GLU A 22 17.97 13.24 -9.24
C GLU A 22 18.78 12.33 -8.29
N LEU A 23 18.94 11.05 -8.63
CA LEU A 23 19.73 10.10 -7.85
C LEU A 23 21.21 10.49 -7.78
N GLN A 24 21.80 10.91 -8.89
CA GLN A 24 23.21 11.34 -8.96
C GLN A 24 23.49 12.60 -8.14
N SER A 25 22.49 13.45 -7.93
CA SER A 25 22.61 14.61 -7.03
C SER A 25 22.71 14.22 -5.54
N ILE A 26 22.27 13.00 -5.20
CA ILE A 26 22.31 12.43 -3.85
C ILE A 26 23.55 11.53 -3.72
N ASP A 27 23.71 10.60 -4.66
CA ASP A 27 24.83 9.66 -4.74
C ASP A 27 25.38 9.61 -6.17
N SER A 28 26.51 10.30 -6.37
CA SER A 28 27.16 10.41 -7.68
C SER A 28 27.70 9.08 -8.24
N SER A 29 27.77 8.02 -7.44
CA SER A 29 28.21 6.71 -7.93
C SER A 29 27.14 5.95 -8.71
N VAL A 30 25.87 6.39 -8.65
CA VAL A 30 24.78 5.78 -9.42
C VAL A 30 25.00 6.07 -10.91
N THR A 31 25.30 5.02 -11.69
CA THR A 31 25.62 5.15 -13.11
C THR A 31 24.44 4.84 -14.03
N SER A 32 23.46 4.08 -13.55
CA SER A 32 22.30 3.69 -14.36
C SER A 32 21.10 3.31 -13.48
N ILE A 33 19.91 3.51 -14.04
CA ILE A 33 18.63 3.11 -13.47
C ILE A 33 17.84 2.34 -14.53
N GLY A 34 17.14 1.29 -14.10
CA GLY A 34 16.07 0.67 -14.85
C GLY A 34 14.82 0.56 -14.00
N ALA A 35 13.68 0.44 -14.67
CA ALA A 35 12.40 0.35 -13.99
C ALA A 35 11.42 -0.53 -14.76
N ARG A 36 10.73 -1.40 -14.03
CA ARG A 36 9.68 -2.26 -14.58
C ARG A 36 8.51 -2.40 -13.62
N TYR A 37 7.35 -2.74 -14.16
CA TYR A 37 6.24 -3.21 -13.32
C TYR A 37 6.54 -4.61 -12.77
N ILE A 38 5.97 -4.91 -11.62
CA ILE A 38 5.82 -6.26 -11.08
C ILE A 38 4.36 -6.41 -10.67
N HIS A 39 3.78 -7.57 -10.92
CA HIS A 39 2.41 -7.89 -10.55
C HIS A 39 2.42 -8.95 -9.47
N PHE A 40 1.61 -8.73 -8.44
CA PHE A 40 1.40 -9.64 -7.32
C PHE A 40 -0.02 -10.17 -7.43
N ILE A 41 -0.16 -11.49 -7.47
CA ILE A 41 -1.44 -12.17 -7.68
C ILE A 41 -1.70 -13.03 -6.46
N ASP A 42 -2.74 -12.69 -5.71
CA ASP A 42 -3.27 -13.54 -4.66
C ASP A 42 -4.32 -14.47 -5.24
N ASN A 43 -4.09 -15.77 -5.08
CA ASN A 43 -4.89 -16.84 -5.65
C ASN A 43 -5.22 -17.91 -4.60
N SER A 44 -6.45 -18.44 -4.64
CA SER A 44 -6.87 -19.54 -3.77
C SER A 44 -6.23 -20.89 -4.11
N GLU A 45 -5.86 -21.09 -5.37
CA GLU A 45 -5.41 -22.39 -5.91
C GLU A 45 -4.02 -22.27 -6.56
N GLU A 46 -3.44 -23.38 -7.00
CA GLU A 46 -2.26 -23.32 -7.89
C GLU A 46 -2.70 -22.92 -9.30
N LEU A 47 -2.01 -21.96 -9.91
CA LEU A 47 -2.28 -21.57 -11.29
C LEU A 47 -1.82 -22.67 -12.26
N THR A 48 -2.72 -23.07 -13.16
CA THR A 48 -2.44 -24.02 -14.23
C THR A 48 -1.76 -23.35 -15.41
N ASN A 49 -1.21 -24.15 -16.33
CA ASN A 49 -0.65 -23.63 -17.58
C ASN A 49 -1.67 -22.83 -18.42
N LYS A 50 -2.97 -23.16 -18.31
CA LYS A 50 -4.04 -22.41 -18.99
C LYS A 50 -4.22 -21.03 -18.37
N ASP A 51 -4.12 -20.93 -17.05
CA ASP A 51 -4.24 -19.66 -16.34
C ASP A 51 -3.07 -18.74 -16.68
N TYR A 52 -1.84 -19.27 -16.72
CA TYR A 52 -0.68 -18.52 -17.19
C TYR A 52 -0.78 -18.08 -18.66
N ALA A 53 -1.39 -18.90 -19.53
CA ALA A 53 -1.62 -18.53 -20.91
C ALA A 53 -2.59 -17.34 -21.07
N VAL A 54 -3.46 -17.09 -20.09
CA VAL A 54 -4.34 -15.91 -20.04
C VAL A 54 -3.66 -14.75 -19.32
N LEU A 55 -3.02 -14.98 -18.17
CA LEU A 55 -2.38 -13.95 -17.36
C LEU A 55 -1.21 -13.26 -18.05
N ASN A 56 -0.34 -14.03 -18.72
CA ASN A 56 0.86 -13.46 -19.34
C ASN A 56 0.52 -12.39 -20.39
N PRO A 57 -0.42 -12.61 -21.33
CA PRO A 57 -0.89 -11.55 -22.22
C PRO A 57 -1.57 -10.39 -21.49
N LEU A 58 -2.43 -10.66 -20.49
CA LEU A 58 -3.13 -9.61 -19.74
C LEU A 58 -2.16 -8.66 -19.02
N LEU A 59 -1.04 -9.18 -18.53
CA LEU A 59 -0.01 -8.43 -17.80
C LEU A 59 1.13 -7.91 -18.69
N SER A 60 1.05 -8.15 -20.00
CA SER A 60 1.97 -7.64 -21.01
C SER A 60 1.34 -6.46 -21.75
N TYR A 61 1.38 -5.28 -21.11
CA TYR A 61 0.75 -4.06 -21.61
C TYR A 61 1.72 -2.88 -21.69
N GLY A 62 1.25 -1.78 -22.27
CA GLY A 62 2.02 -0.54 -22.30
C GLY A 62 3.01 -0.45 -23.47
N PRO A 63 3.79 0.63 -23.52
CA PRO A 63 4.69 0.92 -24.63
C PRO A 63 5.95 0.04 -24.61
N ASP A 64 6.49 -0.23 -25.80
CA ASP A 64 7.75 -0.95 -25.98
C ASP A 64 8.95 -0.01 -25.73
N TRP A 65 9.20 0.27 -24.46
CA TRP A 65 10.35 1.04 -24.00
C TRP A 65 11.51 0.12 -23.59
N GLY A 66 12.71 0.68 -23.51
CA GLY A 66 13.83 -0.01 -22.87
C GLY A 66 13.63 -0.08 -21.35
N LEU A 67 13.92 -1.23 -20.75
CA LEU A 67 13.89 -1.42 -19.28
C LEU A 67 14.91 -0.56 -18.53
N GLY A 68 15.98 -0.11 -19.19
CA GLY A 68 17.16 0.45 -18.55
C GLY A 68 18.03 -0.65 -17.91
N ALA A 69 18.64 -0.36 -16.76
CA ALA A 69 19.43 -1.34 -16.03
C ALA A 69 18.59 -2.55 -15.57
N ASN A 70 19.11 -3.77 -15.74
CA ASN A 70 18.45 -5.01 -15.32
C ASN A 70 19.23 -5.82 -14.26
N LYS A 71 20.45 -5.38 -13.94
CA LYS A 71 21.33 -5.93 -12.91
C LYS A 71 21.82 -4.81 -12.02
N GLY A 72 21.85 -5.02 -10.71
CA GLY A 72 22.20 -4.01 -9.71
C GLY A 72 21.36 -4.17 -8.44
N ASP A 73 21.43 -3.17 -7.57
CA ASP A 73 20.59 -3.08 -6.38
C ASP A 73 19.12 -2.91 -6.76
N LYS A 74 18.26 -3.75 -6.19
CA LYS A 74 16.82 -3.70 -6.46
C LYS A 74 16.08 -3.09 -5.27
N ILE A 75 15.11 -2.25 -5.58
CA ILE A 75 14.10 -1.76 -4.65
C ILE A 75 12.73 -2.01 -5.26
N ILE A 76 11.83 -2.58 -4.47
CA ILE A 76 10.45 -2.82 -4.85
C ILE A 76 9.60 -1.71 -4.23
N VAL A 77 8.83 -1.01 -5.05
CA VAL A 77 7.88 0.01 -4.59
C VAL A 77 6.48 -0.54 -4.80
N ILE A 78 5.68 -0.58 -3.74
CA ILE A 78 4.30 -1.06 -3.76
C ILE A 78 3.36 -0.01 -3.13
N PRO A 79 2.04 -0.10 -3.37
CA PRO A 79 1.07 0.60 -2.53
C PRO A 79 1.30 0.27 -1.05
N ARG A 80 0.99 1.20 -0.15
CA ARG A 80 1.07 0.94 1.30
C ARG A 80 0.24 -0.30 1.66
N ILE A 81 0.80 -1.17 2.52
CA ILE A 81 0.07 -2.33 3.04
C ILE A 81 -1.17 -1.82 3.80
N GLY A 82 -2.28 -2.55 3.67
CA GLY A 82 -3.60 -2.12 4.16
C GLY A 82 -4.38 -1.24 3.17
N THR A 83 -3.79 -0.89 2.01
CA THR A 83 -4.51 -0.20 0.93
C THR A 83 -4.74 -1.13 -0.27
N THR A 84 -5.74 -0.80 -1.09
CA THR A 84 -5.97 -1.44 -2.39
C THR A 84 -5.93 -0.36 -3.46
N SER A 85 -5.06 -0.50 -4.46
CA SER A 85 -4.96 0.52 -5.51
C SER A 85 -6.17 0.48 -6.46
N PRO A 86 -6.56 1.62 -7.07
CA PRO A 86 -7.60 1.60 -8.11
C PRO A 86 -7.25 0.70 -9.31
N TRP A 87 -5.95 0.55 -9.59
CA TRP A 87 -5.46 -0.39 -10.60
C TRP A 87 -5.77 -1.83 -10.20
N SER A 88 -5.60 -2.18 -8.92
CA SER A 88 -5.86 -3.52 -8.40
C SER A 88 -7.31 -3.94 -8.58
N SER A 89 -8.26 -3.06 -8.23
CA SER A 89 -9.68 -3.34 -8.42
C SER A 89 -10.00 -3.65 -9.88
N LYS A 90 -9.50 -2.84 -10.82
CA LYS A 90 -9.74 -3.04 -12.25
C LYS A 90 -9.01 -4.23 -12.85
N ALA A 91 -7.77 -4.50 -12.43
CA ALA A 91 -7.02 -5.65 -12.89
C ALA A 91 -7.68 -6.96 -12.43
N THR A 92 -8.21 -6.97 -11.20
CA THR A 92 -8.95 -8.11 -10.64
C THR A 92 -10.28 -8.32 -11.39
N ASP A 93 -11.04 -7.25 -11.65
CA ASP A 93 -12.27 -7.32 -12.47
C ASP A 93 -12.00 -7.92 -13.87
N ILE A 94 -10.91 -7.48 -14.52
CA ILE A 94 -10.51 -7.98 -15.85
C ILE A 94 -10.13 -9.47 -15.77
N ALA A 95 -9.36 -9.87 -14.75
CA ALA A 95 -8.97 -11.26 -14.56
C ALA A 95 -10.20 -12.18 -14.41
N HIS A 96 -11.18 -11.76 -13.59
CA HIS A 96 -12.46 -12.46 -13.45
C HIS A 96 -13.23 -12.51 -14.76
N GLY A 97 -13.28 -11.41 -15.51
CA GLY A 97 -13.89 -11.35 -16.84
C GLY A 97 -13.25 -12.30 -17.86
N CYS A 98 -11.97 -12.66 -17.67
CA CYS A 98 -11.25 -13.63 -18.47
C CYS A 98 -11.34 -15.08 -17.95
N GLY A 99 -12.17 -15.34 -16.92
CA GLY A 99 -12.42 -16.67 -16.38
C GLY A 99 -11.46 -17.11 -15.26
N LEU A 100 -10.61 -16.21 -14.74
CA LEU A 100 -9.67 -16.50 -13.65
C LEU A 100 -10.32 -16.28 -12.27
N SER A 101 -11.38 -17.04 -11.97
CA SER A 101 -12.19 -16.82 -10.76
C SER A 101 -11.51 -17.18 -9.45
N SER A 102 -10.43 -17.95 -9.47
CA SER A 102 -9.64 -18.29 -8.29
C SER A 102 -8.79 -17.13 -7.76
N ILE A 103 -8.57 -16.09 -8.59
CA ILE A 103 -7.78 -14.92 -8.23
C ILE A 103 -8.60 -14.04 -7.28
N HIS A 104 -8.08 -13.78 -6.10
CA HIS A 104 -8.72 -12.89 -5.14
C HIS A 104 -8.35 -11.43 -5.41
N ARG A 105 -7.08 -11.18 -5.73
CA ARG A 105 -6.60 -9.81 -6.00
C ARG A 105 -5.36 -9.83 -6.87
N VAL A 106 -5.32 -8.93 -7.85
CA VAL A 106 -4.11 -8.59 -8.60
C VAL A 106 -3.66 -7.20 -8.19
N GLU A 107 -2.42 -7.01 -7.77
CA GLU A 107 -1.86 -5.70 -7.43
C GLU A 107 -0.57 -5.46 -8.20
N ARG A 108 -0.22 -4.18 -8.41
CA ARG A 108 0.94 -3.76 -9.19
C ARG A 108 1.91 -2.96 -8.33
N GLY A 109 3.18 -3.34 -8.42
CA GLY A 109 4.31 -2.56 -7.94
C GLY A 109 5.28 -2.18 -9.04
N LEU A 110 6.39 -1.59 -8.62
CA LEU A 110 7.52 -1.21 -9.44
C LEU A 110 8.78 -1.87 -8.89
N ILE A 111 9.65 -2.34 -9.77
CA ILE A 111 11.03 -2.68 -9.43
C ILE A 111 11.91 -1.64 -10.07
N TYR A 112 12.64 -0.88 -9.25
CA TYR A 112 13.77 -0.09 -9.74
C TYR A 112 15.07 -0.88 -9.54
N THR A 113 15.93 -0.84 -10.54
CA THR A 113 17.28 -1.43 -10.49
C THR A 113 18.30 -0.33 -10.62
N LEU A 114 19.16 -0.16 -9.62
CA LEU A 114 20.18 0.87 -9.55
C LEU A 114 21.57 0.25 -9.71
N VAL A 115 22.42 0.86 -10.54
CA VAL A 115 23.80 0.40 -10.75
C VAL A 115 24.76 1.37 -10.09
N GLY A 116 25.70 0.84 -9.30
CA GLY A 116 26.76 1.62 -8.66
C GLY A 116 26.34 2.32 -7.38
N LEU A 117 25.15 2.03 -6.83
CA LEU A 117 24.70 2.57 -5.55
C LEU A 117 25.71 2.21 -4.44
N THR A 118 26.08 3.19 -3.61
CA THR A 118 27.00 2.94 -2.50
C THR A 118 26.40 2.04 -1.42
N ASP A 119 27.27 1.47 -0.57
CA ASP A 119 26.88 0.77 0.66
C ASP A 119 26.60 1.74 1.83
N ASP A 120 26.70 3.06 1.62
CA ASP A 120 26.35 4.07 2.62
C ASP A 120 24.84 4.09 2.86
N GLN A 121 24.42 3.62 4.04
CA GLN A 121 23.00 3.49 4.38
C GLN A 121 22.23 4.80 4.37
N HIS A 122 22.87 5.93 4.68
CA HIS A 122 22.22 7.25 4.64
C HIS A 122 21.96 7.68 3.20
N LEU A 123 22.92 7.48 2.30
CA LEU A 123 22.76 7.77 0.87
C LEU A 123 21.69 6.86 0.24
N ARG A 124 21.75 5.54 0.51
CA ARG A 124 20.76 4.57 0.05
C ARG A 124 19.34 4.96 0.45
N THR A 125 19.14 5.31 1.72
CA THR A 125 17.84 5.74 2.25
C THR A 125 17.31 6.98 1.53
N ARG A 126 18.18 7.97 1.28
CA ARG A 126 17.81 9.19 0.55
C ARG A 126 17.47 8.91 -0.91
N CYS A 127 18.26 8.07 -1.58
CA CYS A 127 17.98 7.63 -2.96
C CYS A 127 16.66 6.88 -3.06
N PHE A 128 16.36 5.98 -2.13
CA PHE A 128 15.09 5.25 -2.15
C PHE A 128 13.89 6.17 -1.91
N ALA A 129 14.02 7.16 -1.03
CA ALA A 129 12.95 8.11 -0.75
C ALA A 129 12.53 8.98 -1.95
N THR A 130 13.34 9.08 -3.02
CA THR A 130 12.95 9.79 -4.26
C THR A 130 12.18 8.93 -5.25
N LEU A 131 12.15 7.61 -5.06
CA LEU A 131 11.58 6.66 -6.03
C LEU A 131 10.10 6.33 -5.80
N TYR A 132 9.51 6.83 -4.71
CA TYR A 132 8.12 6.56 -4.35
C TYR A 132 7.46 7.73 -3.63
N ASP A 133 6.14 7.80 -3.72
CA ASP A 133 5.33 8.75 -2.97
C ASP A 133 5.13 8.24 -1.53
N ARG A 134 5.63 8.99 -0.55
CA ARG A 134 5.59 8.55 0.85
C ARG A 134 4.18 8.44 1.42
N MET A 135 3.19 9.14 0.87
CA MET A 135 1.81 9.12 1.39
C MET A 135 1.02 7.91 0.93
N THR A 136 1.32 7.39 -0.27
CA THR A 136 0.53 6.35 -0.93
C THR A 136 1.28 5.05 -1.17
N GLN A 137 2.61 5.10 -1.17
CA GLN A 137 3.49 3.97 -1.49
C GLN A 137 4.48 3.71 -0.35
N GLN A 138 5.12 2.55 -0.43
CA GLN A 138 6.23 2.17 0.43
C GLN A 138 7.29 1.39 -0.36
N ALA A 139 8.52 1.46 0.13
CA ALA A 139 9.65 0.72 -0.41
C ALA A 139 9.89 -0.56 0.40
N ILE A 140 10.08 -1.66 -0.32
CA ILE A 140 10.43 -2.98 0.21
C ILE A 140 11.79 -3.38 -0.36
N THR A 141 12.68 -3.78 0.54
CA THR A 141 14.01 -4.31 0.20
C THR A 141 14.13 -5.81 0.48
N GLN A 142 13.19 -6.39 1.23
CA GLN A 142 13.16 -7.81 1.60
C GLN A 142 11.80 -8.42 1.22
N PHE A 143 11.82 -9.53 0.48
CA PHE A 143 10.61 -10.16 -0.04
C PHE A 143 9.65 -10.64 1.06
N ASP A 144 10.13 -10.95 2.27
CA ASP A 144 9.30 -11.37 3.41
C ASP A 144 8.22 -10.33 3.78
N GLN A 145 8.46 -9.05 3.48
CA GLN A 145 7.46 -7.99 3.72
C GLN A 145 6.27 -8.07 2.74
N LEU A 146 6.39 -8.80 1.63
CA LEU A 146 5.33 -9.01 0.65
C LEU A 146 4.31 -10.06 1.10
N GLU A 147 4.65 -10.94 2.05
CA GLU A 147 3.69 -11.93 2.57
C GLU A 147 2.48 -11.22 3.21
N ARG A 148 2.72 -10.08 3.86
CA ARG A 148 1.69 -9.25 4.48
C ARG A 148 0.86 -8.42 3.49
N MET A 149 1.22 -8.41 2.21
CA MET A 149 0.59 -7.54 1.23
C MET A 149 -0.91 -7.85 1.08
N PHE A 150 -1.27 -9.13 1.17
CA PHE A 150 -2.65 -9.64 1.04
C PHE A 150 -3.21 -10.17 2.36
N GLU A 151 -2.57 -9.87 3.49
CA GLU A 151 -3.14 -10.23 4.80
C GLU A 151 -4.50 -9.54 4.98
N ILE A 152 -5.48 -10.34 5.35
CA ILE A 152 -6.82 -9.88 5.71
C ILE A 152 -6.85 -9.85 7.23
N ASP A 153 -6.88 -8.65 7.80
CA ASP A 153 -7.08 -8.47 9.23
C ASP A 153 -8.49 -8.94 9.64
N GLN A 154 -8.58 -9.54 10.82
CA GLN A 154 -9.87 -9.90 11.38
C GLN A 154 -10.63 -8.62 11.79
N PRO A 155 -11.96 -8.57 11.58
CA PRO A 155 -12.78 -7.47 12.06
C PRO A 155 -12.53 -7.21 13.56
N GLN A 156 -12.13 -5.99 13.90
CA GLN A 156 -11.96 -5.58 15.29
C GLN A 156 -13.33 -5.41 15.97
N SER A 157 -13.41 -5.80 17.25
CA SER A 157 -14.60 -5.51 18.06
C SER A 157 -14.68 -4.02 18.37
N PHE A 158 -15.89 -3.48 18.45
CA PHE A 158 -16.12 -2.11 18.90
C PHE A 158 -15.69 -1.93 20.37
N THR A 159 -15.35 -0.70 20.73
CA THR A 159 -15.03 -0.31 22.10
C THR A 159 -16.20 0.46 22.70
N THR A 160 -16.47 0.24 23.99
CA THR A 160 -17.48 0.98 24.75
C THR A 160 -16.78 1.97 25.70
N ILE A 161 -17.26 3.21 25.73
CA ILE A 161 -16.67 4.28 26.54
C ILE A 161 -17.51 4.43 27.80
N SER A 162 -16.90 4.20 28.97
CA SER A 162 -17.60 3.99 30.25
C SER A 162 -18.10 5.30 30.90
N ILE A 163 -18.87 6.10 30.17
CA ILE A 163 -19.33 7.42 30.65
C ILE A 163 -20.35 7.34 31.79
N LEU A 164 -21.06 6.22 31.96
CA LEU A 164 -22.00 6.04 33.07
C LEU A 164 -21.28 5.90 34.41
N SER A 165 -20.13 5.23 34.42
CA SER A 165 -19.32 5.04 35.63
C SER A 165 -18.26 6.12 35.83
N GLU A 166 -17.67 6.61 34.74
CA GLU A 166 -16.53 7.55 34.76
C GLU A 166 -16.94 8.99 34.41
N GLY A 167 -18.20 9.21 34.02
CA GLY A 167 -18.73 10.52 33.74
C GLY A 167 -18.05 11.20 32.56
N ILE A 168 -17.86 12.51 32.68
CA ILE A 168 -17.29 13.35 31.62
C ILE A 168 -15.80 13.03 31.35
N GLU A 169 -15.07 12.51 32.34
CA GLU A 169 -13.63 12.21 32.20
C GLU A 169 -13.39 11.12 31.14
N ALA A 170 -14.23 10.08 31.09
CA ALA A 170 -14.16 9.06 30.04
C ALA A 170 -14.41 9.66 28.64
N LEU A 171 -15.28 10.66 28.55
CA LEU A 171 -15.58 11.32 27.27
C LEU A 171 -14.44 12.26 26.84
N GLU A 172 -13.78 12.95 27.77
CA GLU A 172 -12.58 13.76 27.50
C GLU A 172 -11.40 12.89 27.04
N ALA A 173 -11.21 11.73 27.66
CA ALA A 173 -10.21 10.76 27.26
C ALA A 173 -10.49 10.25 25.84
N ALA A 174 -11.73 9.82 25.57
CA ALA A 174 -12.16 9.36 24.25
C ALA A 174 -12.02 10.45 23.18
N ASN A 175 -12.37 11.70 23.49
CA ASN A 175 -12.22 12.84 22.59
C ASN A 175 -10.75 13.02 22.14
N THR A 176 -9.81 12.83 23.06
CA THR A 176 -8.37 12.96 22.77
C THR A 176 -7.83 11.76 22.00
N GLU A 177 -8.16 10.55 22.43
CA GLU A 177 -7.64 9.30 21.85
C GLU A 177 -8.17 9.08 20.43
N LEU A 178 -9.48 9.30 20.23
CA LEU A 178 -10.16 9.12 18.95
C LEU A 178 -10.08 10.36 18.06
N GLY A 179 -9.64 11.51 18.59
CA GLY A 179 -9.53 12.75 17.85
C GLY A 179 -10.88 13.32 17.41
N LEU A 180 -11.90 13.25 18.28
CA LEU A 180 -13.29 13.62 17.96
C LEU A 180 -13.49 15.13 17.79
N ALA A 181 -12.56 15.94 18.33
CA ALA A 181 -12.61 17.41 18.30
C ALA A 181 -13.89 18.02 18.92
N LEU A 182 -14.48 17.33 19.89
CA LEU A 182 -15.67 17.78 20.61
C LEU A 182 -15.34 18.97 21.51
N ASN A 183 -16.23 19.95 21.52
CA ASN A 183 -16.21 21.06 22.45
C ASN A 183 -16.96 20.73 23.75
N ASN A 184 -16.83 21.58 24.77
CA ASN A 184 -17.44 21.34 26.09
C ASN A 184 -18.97 21.22 26.04
N GLN A 185 -19.66 21.91 25.13
CA GLN A 185 -21.12 21.83 25.02
C GLN A 185 -21.54 20.50 24.39
N GLU A 186 -20.83 20.06 23.36
CA GLU A 186 -21.04 18.75 22.71
C GLU A 186 -20.79 17.59 23.67
N MET A 187 -19.72 17.66 24.47
CA MET A 187 -19.43 16.63 25.48
C MET A 187 -20.51 16.55 26.56
N ASN A 188 -20.99 17.68 27.08
CA ASN A 188 -22.08 17.69 28.05
C ASN A 188 -23.39 17.16 27.44
N TYR A 189 -23.69 17.53 26.20
CA TYR A 189 -24.86 17.01 25.48
C TYR A 189 -24.81 15.48 25.36
N LEU A 190 -23.67 14.93 24.91
CA LEU A 190 -23.48 13.49 24.77
C LEU A 190 -23.64 12.78 26.12
N LEU A 191 -23.01 13.32 27.17
CA LEU A 191 -23.15 12.77 28.53
C LEU A 191 -24.62 12.71 28.97
N GLU A 192 -25.37 13.80 28.80
CA GLU A 192 -26.80 13.84 29.14
C GLU A 192 -27.62 12.83 28.33
N GLN A 193 -27.38 12.73 27.01
CA GLN A 193 -28.14 11.81 26.16
C GLN A 193 -27.89 10.34 26.53
N PHE A 194 -26.64 9.96 26.74
CA PHE A 194 -26.32 8.57 27.08
C PHE A 194 -26.70 8.20 28.53
N GLN A 195 -26.74 9.19 29.44
CA GLN A 195 -27.38 9.03 30.75
C GLN A 195 -28.88 8.76 30.62
N ILE A 196 -29.59 9.49 29.75
CA ILE A 196 -31.03 9.25 29.49
C ILE A 196 -31.26 7.87 28.85
N LEU A 197 -30.34 7.41 27.99
CA LEU A 197 -30.40 6.10 27.36
C LEU A 197 -29.99 4.94 28.28
N GLU A 198 -29.50 5.25 29.49
CA GLU A 198 -29.04 4.28 30.48
C GLU A 198 -28.03 3.26 29.92
N ARG A 199 -27.16 3.70 29.01
CA ARG A 199 -26.07 2.88 28.48
C ARG A 199 -24.86 3.71 28.09
N ASP A 200 -23.71 3.06 28.05
CA ASP A 200 -22.50 3.64 27.51
C ASP A 200 -22.52 3.71 25.97
N PRO A 201 -21.93 4.76 25.37
CA PRO A 201 -21.73 4.88 23.93
C PRO A 201 -20.63 3.94 23.45
N THR A 202 -20.75 3.54 22.19
CA THR A 202 -19.65 2.93 21.44
C THR A 202 -18.77 3.99 20.79
N ASP A 203 -17.52 3.61 20.49
CA ASP A 203 -16.58 4.42 19.70
C ASP A 203 -17.17 4.89 18.37
N ALA A 204 -17.89 4.02 17.66
CA ALA A 204 -18.57 4.34 16.41
C ALA A 204 -19.70 5.38 16.58
N GLU A 205 -20.46 5.32 17.68
CA GLU A 205 -21.50 6.30 17.97
C GLU A 205 -20.92 7.68 18.26
N LEU A 206 -19.81 7.76 18.98
CA LEU A 206 -19.12 9.02 19.26
C LEU A 206 -18.44 9.60 18.02
N MET A 207 -17.87 8.77 17.16
CA MET A 207 -17.26 9.18 15.89
C MET A 207 -18.28 9.70 14.87
N MET A 208 -19.52 9.20 14.93
CA MET A 208 -20.59 9.58 13.99
C MET A 208 -21.24 10.92 14.35
N PHE A 209 -21.22 11.28 15.63
CA PHE A 209 -21.81 12.51 16.18
C PHE A 209 -21.02 13.74 15.74
#